data_AF-A0A838JZ52-F1
#
_entry.id   AF-A0A838JZ52-F1
#
_cell.length_a   1.000
_cell.length_b   1.000
_cell.length_c   1.000
_cell.angle_alpha   90.00
_cell.angle_beta   90.00
_cell.angle_gamma   90.00
#
_symmetry.space_group_name_H-M   'P 1'
#
loop_
_entity.id
_entity.type
_entity.pdbx_description
1 polymer ?
#
loop_
_entity_poly.entity_id
_entity_poly.type
_entity_poly.pdbx_seq_one_letter_code
_entity_poly.pdbx_strand_id
1 'polypeptide(L)'
;MTPLSGGMSRCWTSIQLLDQISRLDGHEFWTDDVRGVVGPHLDASLVVGHRQVTDAHLLALALSRGGVLATLDRAAQGLAPRGRTNAVMSLLSAGPGAQL
;
A
#
# COMPACT_ATOMS: atom_id res chain seq x y z
N MET A 1 -8.08 -5.93 37.00
CA MET A 1 -8.87 -6.66 35.98
C MET A 1 -8.08 -6.64 34.68
N THR A 2 -7.20 -7.62 34.51
CA THR A 2 -6.44 -7.85 33.27
C THR A 2 -7.34 -8.58 32.29
N PRO A 3 -7.55 -8.08 31.05
CA PRO A 3 -8.31 -8.86 30.09
C PRO A 3 -7.49 -10.07 29.65
N LEU A 4 -8.22 -11.16 29.48
CA LEU A 4 -7.77 -12.50 29.15
C LEU A 4 -6.94 -12.49 27.87
N SER A 5 -5.82 -13.21 27.89
CA SER A 5 -5.02 -13.61 26.74
C SER A 5 -5.82 -14.53 25.81
N GLY A 6 -6.84 -13.98 25.15
CA GLY A 6 -7.45 -14.57 23.95
C GLY A 6 -6.63 -14.10 22.76
N GLY A 7 -6.12 -15.03 21.94
CA GLY A 7 -5.34 -14.72 20.75
C GLY A 7 -6.05 -13.68 19.89
N MET A 8 -5.59 -12.43 19.95
CA MET A 8 -6.09 -11.35 19.11
C MET A 8 -5.81 -11.78 17.67
N SER A 9 -6.88 -11.96 16.90
CA SER A 9 -6.78 -12.32 15.49
C SER A 9 -5.85 -11.33 14.78
N ARG A 10 -4.94 -11.80 13.94
CA ARG A 10 -3.93 -10.97 13.23
C ARG A 10 -4.51 -9.71 12.58
N CYS A 11 -5.77 -9.78 12.13
CA CYS A 11 -6.50 -8.65 11.55
C CYS A 11 -6.67 -7.48 12.52
N TRP A 12 -6.93 -7.75 13.81
CA TRP A 12 -7.07 -6.72 14.83
C TRP A 12 -5.75 -5.96 15.04
N THR A 13 -4.64 -6.69 15.15
CA THR A 13 -3.31 -6.08 15.28
C THR A 13 -2.96 -5.22 14.06
N SER A 14 -3.38 -5.62 12.86
CA SER A 14 -3.11 -4.87 11.63
C SER A 14 -3.85 -3.54 11.58
N ILE A 15 -5.13 -3.52 12.01
CA ILE A 15 -5.93 -2.28 12.08
C ILE A 15 -5.31 -1.31 13.10
N GLN A 16 -4.90 -1.81 14.27
CA GLN A 16 -4.26 -0.96 15.28
C GLN A 16 -2.92 -0.41 14.81
N LEU A 17 -2.10 -1.23 14.15
CA LEU A 17 -0.82 -0.78 13.60
C LEU A 17 -1.01 0.30 12.51
N LEU A 18 -2.03 0.14 11.67
CA LEU A 18 -2.35 1.14 10.64
C LEU A 18 -2.81 2.47 11.28
N ASP A 19 -3.64 2.42 12.33
CA ASP A 19 -4.04 3.61 13.10
C ASP A 19 -2.82 4.31 13.72
N GLN A 20 -1.85 3.55 14.23
CA GLN A 20 -0.60 4.11 14.76
C GLN A 20 0.24 4.79 13.67
N ILE A 21 0.44 4.13 12.52
CA ILE A 21 1.19 4.69 11.38
C ILE A 21 0.54 5.97 10.86
N SER A 22 -0.79 6.00 10.82
CA SER A 22 -1.56 7.16 10.33
C SER A 22 -1.46 8.40 11.23
N ARG A 23 -0.94 8.25 12.46
CA ARG A 23 -0.72 9.33 13.43
C ARG A 23 0.72 9.83 13.46
N LEU A 24 1.64 9.21 12.70
CA LEU A 24 3.01 9.68 12.63
C LEU A 24 3.08 11.06 11.98
N ASP A 25 4.01 11.88 12.46
CA ASP A 25 4.29 13.17 11.84
C ASP A 25 4.72 12.97 10.38
N GLY A 26 4.12 13.75 9.48
CA GLY A 26 4.35 13.64 8.04
C GLY A 26 3.43 12.63 7.32
N HIS A 27 2.57 11.90 8.04
CA HIS A 27 1.48 11.17 7.40
C HIS A 27 0.41 12.14 6.88
N GLU A 28 0.10 12.06 5.60
CA GLU A 28 -1.00 12.78 4.97
C GLU A 28 -1.95 11.77 4.33
N PHE A 29 -3.24 11.90 4.63
CA PHE A 29 -4.26 11.11 3.95
C PHE A 29 -4.51 11.68 2.56
N TRP A 30 -4.33 10.86 1.52
CA TRP A 30 -4.67 11.22 0.15
C TRP A 30 -6.09 10.80 -0.17
N THR A 31 -6.96 11.77 -0.39
CA THR A 31 -8.31 11.54 -0.94
C THR A 31 -8.20 11.02 -2.36
N ASP A 32 -9.03 10.04 -2.70
CA ASP A 32 -9.11 9.53 -4.07
C ASP A 32 -9.69 10.61 -5.00
N ASP A 33 -8.85 11.08 -5.91
CA ASP A 33 -9.18 12.03 -6.98
C ASP A 33 -8.91 11.43 -8.39
N VAL A 34 -8.57 10.13 -8.45
CA VAL A 34 -8.28 9.43 -9.70
C VAL A 34 -9.58 9.14 -10.44
N ARG A 35 -9.72 9.70 -11.65
CA ARG A 35 -10.91 9.46 -12.47
C ARG A 35 -10.84 8.10 -13.15
N GLY A 36 -11.74 7.19 -12.79
CA GLY A 36 -11.79 5.82 -13.32
C GLY A 36 -10.88 4.87 -12.52
N VAL A 37 -10.75 3.62 -12.96
CA VAL A 37 -10.03 2.60 -12.17
C VAL A 37 -8.54 2.94 -12.00
N VAL A 38 -7.87 3.36 -13.09
CA VAL A 38 -6.46 3.75 -13.06
C VAL A 38 -6.20 5.16 -13.63
N GLY A 39 -7.25 5.78 -14.18
CA GLY A 39 -7.18 7.07 -14.84
C GLY A 39 -6.11 7.15 -15.93
N PRO A 40 -5.58 8.34 -16.22
CA PRO A 40 -4.53 8.53 -17.23
C PRO A 40 -3.12 8.22 -16.70
N HIS A 41 -2.96 7.92 -15.41
CA HIS A 41 -1.66 7.83 -14.75
C HIS A 41 -1.02 6.45 -14.85
N LEU A 42 -1.79 5.41 -15.16
CA LEU A 42 -1.34 4.04 -15.29
C LEU A 42 -2.02 3.37 -16.49
N ASP A 43 -1.25 2.62 -17.27
CA ASP A 43 -1.77 1.85 -18.40
C ASP A 43 -2.63 0.69 -17.89
N ALA A 44 -3.93 0.74 -18.18
CA ALA A 44 -4.90 -0.28 -17.76
C ALA A 44 -4.56 -1.68 -18.32
N SER A 45 -3.78 -1.79 -19.39
CA SER A 45 -3.35 -3.08 -19.94
C SER A 45 -2.43 -3.88 -19.00
N LEU A 46 -1.83 -3.22 -18.00
CA LEU A 46 -1.03 -3.86 -16.95
C LEU A 46 -1.89 -4.63 -15.94
N VAL A 47 -3.21 -4.36 -15.89
CA VAL A 47 -4.15 -5.06 -15.02
C VAL A 47 -4.65 -6.32 -15.72
N VAL A 48 -3.99 -7.45 -15.44
CA VAL A 48 -4.25 -8.74 -16.09
C VAL A 48 -5.39 -9.51 -15.43
N GLY A 49 -5.63 -9.28 -14.13
CA GLY A 49 -6.68 -9.98 -13.38
C GLY A 49 -7.35 -9.11 -12.32
N HIS A 50 -8.59 -9.48 -11.97
CA HIS A 50 -9.42 -8.74 -11.01
C HIS A 50 -8.74 -8.53 -9.65
N ARG A 51 -7.81 -9.41 -9.26
CA ARG A 51 -7.05 -9.31 -8.00
C ARG A 51 -6.09 -8.12 -7.96
N GLN A 52 -5.71 -7.56 -9.10
CA GLN A 52 -4.76 -6.46 -9.21
C GLN A 52 -5.43 -5.09 -9.23
N VAL A 53 -6.76 -5.03 -9.33
CA VAL A 53 -7.51 -3.78 -9.54
C VAL A 53 -7.23 -2.77 -8.43
N THR A 54 -7.26 -3.21 -7.17
CA THR A 54 -7.01 -2.33 -6.02
C THR A 54 -5.57 -1.83 -5.99
N ASP A 55 -4.58 -2.70 -6.18
CA ASP A 55 -3.17 -2.30 -6.20
C ASP A 55 -2.86 -1.35 -7.36
N ALA A 56 -3.48 -1.58 -8.53
CA ALA A 56 -3.36 -0.70 -9.70
C ALA A 56 -3.97 0.67 -9.44
N HIS A 57 -5.12 0.74 -8.77
CA HIS A 57 -5.75 2.00 -8.39
C HIS A 57 -4.89 2.76 -7.37
N LEU A 58 -4.36 2.10 -6.33
CA LEU A 58 -3.45 2.72 -5.36
C LEU A 58 -2.16 3.22 -6.01
N LEU A 59 -1.62 2.47 -6.98
CA LEU A 59 -0.46 2.91 -7.77
C LEU A 59 -0.80 4.13 -8.64
N ALA A 60 -1.96 4.16 -9.28
CA ALA A 60 -2.41 5.31 -10.05
C ALA A 60 -2.55 6.57 -9.19
N LEU A 61 -3.09 6.45 -7.97
CA LEU A 61 -3.17 7.54 -7.00
C LEU A 61 -1.79 8.03 -6.56
N ALA A 62 -0.86 7.10 -6.31
CA ALA A 62 0.52 7.48 -5.99
C ALA A 62 1.18 8.22 -7.16
N LEU A 63 1.00 7.74 -8.39
CA LEU A 63 1.55 8.36 -9.59
C LEU A 63 0.94 9.74 -9.88
N SER A 64 -0.36 9.95 -9.66
CA SER A 64 -1.02 11.24 -9.85
C SER A 64 -0.46 12.32 -8.93
N ARG A 65 -0.03 11.92 -7.72
CA ARG A 65 0.58 12.78 -6.70
C ARG A 65 2.11 12.80 -6.75
N GLY A 66 2.71 12.15 -7.75
CA GLY A 66 4.17 12.08 -7.91
C GLY A 66 4.89 11.21 -6.86
N GLY A 67 4.13 10.45 -6.06
CA GLY A 67 4.63 9.56 -5.02
C GLY A 67 5.01 8.17 -5.49
N VAL A 68 5.20 7.29 -4.51
CA VAL A 68 5.59 5.88 -4.67
C VAL A 68 4.66 5.02 -3.82
N LEU A 69 4.15 3.93 -4.38
CA LEU A 69 3.34 2.97 -3.63
C LEU A 69 4.24 2.06 -2.78
N ALA A 70 4.26 2.27 -1.47
CA ALA A 70 4.89 1.35 -0.53
C ALA A 70 3.94 0.18 -0.20
N THR A 71 4.38 -1.07 -0.37
CA THR A 71 3.50 -2.25 -0.22
C THR A 71 4.23 -3.47 0.34
N LEU A 72 3.52 -4.30 1.11
CA LEU A 72 3.99 -5.60 1.57
C LEU A 72 3.77 -6.71 0.52
N ASP A 73 2.97 -6.45 -0.51
CA ASP A 73 2.71 -7.40 -1.60
C ASP A 73 3.73 -7.22 -2.74
N ARG A 74 4.52 -8.27 -2.99
CA ARG A 74 5.49 -8.27 -4.09
C ARG A 74 4.82 -8.34 -5.47
N ALA A 75 3.59 -8.86 -5.57
CA ALA A 75 2.89 -8.98 -6.84
C ALA A 75 2.61 -7.60 -7.47
N ALA A 76 2.47 -6.55 -6.65
CA ALA A 76 2.26 -5.17 -7.10
C ALA A 76 3.44 -4.63 -7.94
N GLN A 77 4.64 -5.20 -7.82
CA GLN A 77 5.78 -4.82 -8.67
C GLN A 77 5.52 -5.05 -10.16
N GLY A 78 4.66 -6.01 -10.51
CA GLY A 78 4.26 -6.26 -11.90
C GLY A 78 3.43 -5.13 -12.52
N LEU A 79 2.91 -4.21 -11.71
CA LEU A 79 2.12 -3.06 -12.17
C LEU A 79 2.96 -1.80 -12.42
N ALA A 80 4.25 -1.80 -12.07
CA ALA A 80 5.10 -0.63 -12.23
C ALA A 80 5.25 -0.24 -13.73
N PRO A 81 4.96 1.02 -14.12
CA PRO A 81 5.13 1.47 -15.49
C PRO A 81 6.58 1.31 -15.98
N ARG A 82 6.74 1.00 -17.27
CA ARG A 82 8.06 0.99 -17.91
C ARG A 82 8.69 2.38 -17.80
N GLY A 83 9.92 2.43 -17.29
CA GLY A 83 10.65 3.69 -17.06
C GLY A 83 10.42 4.34 -15.69
N ARG A 84 9.53 3.80 -14.85
CA ARG A 84 9.30 4.27 -13.47
C ARG A 84 9.29 3.10 -12.49
N THR A 85 10.37 2.30 -12.51
CA THR A 85 10.52 1.09 -11.68
C THR A 85 10.56 1.36 -10.19
N ASN A 86 10.82 2.61 -9.78
CA ASN A 86 10.72 3.05 -8.39
C ASN A 86 9.30 3.48 -7.96
N ALA A 87 8.29 3.36 -8.84
CA ALA A 87 6.90 3.72 -8.50
C ALA A 87 6.24 2.77 -7.50
N VAL A 88 6.79 1.56 -7.31
CA VAL A 88 6.36 0.59 -6.29
C VAL A 88 7.57 0.21 -5.44
N MET A 89 7.46 0.42 -4.13
CA MET A 89 8.47 0.02 -3.15
C MET A 89 7.93 -1.15 -2.33
N SER A 90 8.54 -2.34 -2.47
CA SER A 90 8.19 -3.46 -1.61
C SER A 90 8.87 -3.32 -0.26
N LEU A 91 8.05 -3.13 0.79
CA LEU A 91 8.48 -3.16 2.18
C LEU A 91 8.67 -4.62 2.56
N LEU A 92 9.91 -5.08 2.60
CA LEU A 92 10.22 -6.36 3.20
C LEU A 92 10.29 -6.16 4.70
N SER A 93 9.79 -7.13 5.48
CA SER A 93 10.08 -7.16 6.91
C SER A 93 11.58 -6.94 7.09
N ALA A 94 11.95 -5.94 7.89
CA ALA A 94 13.28 -5.94 8.47
C ALA A 94 13.49 -7.29 9.15
N GLY A 95 14.68 -7.88 9.01
CA GLY A 95 15.02 -9.08 9.75
C GLY A 95 14.77 -8.88 11.26
N PRO A 96 14.66 -9.96 12.05
CA PRO A 96 14.47 -9.84 13.50
C PRO A 96 15.63 -9.00 14.07
N GLY A 97 15.34 -7.74 14.43
CA GLY A 97 16.36 -6.78 14.83
C GLY A 97 16.03 -5.30 14.63
N ALA A 98 15.04 -4.95 13.81
CA ALA A 98 14.55 -3.56 13.75
C ALA A 98 13.61 -3.27 14.92
N GLN A 99 14.19 -2.92 16.05
CA GLN A 99 13.48 -2.28 17.16
C GLN A 99 13.29 -0.80 16.80
N LEU A 100 12.04 -0.36 16.87
CA LEU A 100 11.67 1.06 16.92
C LEU A 100 12.14 1.66 18.24
#